data_AF-A0A7K7RRC5-F1
#
_entry.id   AF-A0A7K7RRC5-F1
#
_cell.length_a   1.000
_cell.length_b   1.000
_cell.length_c   1.000
_cell.angle_alpha   90.00
_cell.angle_beta   90.00
_cell.angle_gamma   90.00
#
_symmetry.space_group_name_H-M   'P 1'
#
loop_
_entity.id
_entity.type
_entity.pdbx_description
1 polymer ?
#
loop_
_entity_poly.entity_id
_entity_poly.type
_entity_poly.pdbx_seq_one_letter_code
_entity_poly.pdbx_strand_id
1 'polypeptide(L)'
;GPNPQVSKGTHVLVPLGDSSPTGWKAELDEGVAEPLRGVAGCDHALWVGLTAPPTAPIGRYRLSIRTRTEAGEFAAPFEPENDVVVLFNPWCEEDSVYMEKTSDLSEYVLNESGRIFYGTEEQIAERAWNYGQFEPGVLEACLFILDRRGMPHSARGDPVMVARVVSAMVNSLDDSGVLVGNWTGDYSQGTNPSAWAGSVGIL
;
A
#
# COMPACT_ATOMS: atom_id res chain seq x y z
N GLY A 1 5.21 -9.64 6.20
CA GLY A 1 4.75 -11.01 5.90
C GLY A 1 5.23 -12.03 6.92
N PRO A 2 4.66 -13.25 6.92
CA PRO A 2 4.86 -14.25 7.99
C PRO A 2 6.25 -14.88 8.01
N ASN A 3 6.91 -15.02 6.85
CA ASN A 3 8.23 -15.65 6.70
C ASN A 3 9.21 -14.72 5.98
N PRO A 4 9.71 -13.66 6.62
CA PRO A 4 10.57 -12.65 5.98
C PRO A 4 11.95 -13.22 5.66
N GLN A 5 12.46 -12.96 4.45
CA GLN A 5 13.77 -13.42 3.97
C GLN A 5 14.52 -12.31 3.23
N VAL A 6 15.84 -12.20 3.49
CA VAL A 6 16.71 -11.19 2.86
C VAL A 6 16.81 -11.43 1.34
N SER A 7 17.02 -12.67 0.93
CA SER A 7 17.10 -13.06 -0.49
C SER A 7 15.82 -12.81 -1.29
N LYS A 8 14.69 -12.55 -0.62
CA LYS A 8 13.40 -12.27 -1.24
C LYS A 8 12.93 -10.83 -1.06
N GLY A 9 13.79 -9.94 -0.53
CA GLY A 9 13.43 -8.54 -0.28
C GLY A 9 12.33 -8.32 0.77
N THR A 10 12.04 -9.33 1.60
CA THR A 10 10.96 -9.27 2.62
C THR A 10 11.49 -9.21 4.05
N HIS A 11 12.81 -9.34 4.23
CA HIS A 11 13.56 -8.98 5.42
C HIS A 11 14.64 -8.00 4.99
N VAL A 12 14.59 -6.77 5.47
CA VAL A 12 15.52 -5.72 5.06
C VAL A 12 16.38 -5.33 6.26
N LEU A 13 17.70 -5.39 6.08
CA LEU A 13 18.68 -4.88 7.04
C LEU A 13 19.35 -3.67 6.40
N VAL A 14 19.10 -2.48 6.92
CA VAL A 14 19.62 -1.23 6.38
C VAL A 14 20.70 -0.71 7.32
N PRO A 15 21.99 -0.81 6.96
CA PRO A 15 23.06 -0.17 7.73
C PRO A 15 22.96 1.36 7.62
N LEU A 16 23.25 2.06 8.70
CA LEU A 16 23.34 3.52 8.68
C LEU A 16 24.59 3.95 7.91
N GLY A 17 24.44 4.80 6.89
CA GLY A 17 25.50 5.31 6.02
C GLY A 17 25.84 4.41 4.82
N ASP A 18 25.07 3.33 4.59
CA ASP A 18 25.32 2.41 3.48
C ASP A 18 24.00 1.84 2.91
N SER A 19 24.08 1.10 1.81
CA SER A 19 22.94 0.48 1.13
C SER A 19 22.79 -0.99 1.51
N SER A 20 21.57 -1.42 1.79
CA SER A 20 21.24 -2.84 1.93
C SER A 20 21.42 -3.59 0.58
N PRO A 21 21.61 -4.92 0.60
CA PRO A 21 21.61 -5.74 -0.62
C PRO A 21 20.30 -5.64 -1.43
N THR A 22 19.23 -5.22 -0.77
CA THR A 22 17.90 -5.03 -1.35
C THR A 22 17.69 -3.61 -1.90
N GLY A 23 18.69 -2.72 -1.84
CA GLY A 23 18.63 -1.36 -2.39
C GLY A 23 18.13 -0.27 -1.43
N TRP A 24 17.60 -0.64 -0.27
CA TRP A 24 17.24 0.31 0.79
C TRP A 24 18.46 1.03 1.35
N LYS A 25 18.33 2.30 1.71
CA LYS A 25 19.41 3.14 2.25
C LYS A 25 18.96 3.86 3.51
N ALA A 26 19.87 4.03 4.47
CA ALA A 26 19.65 4.86 5.64
C ALA A 26 20.80 5.85 5.79
N GLU A 27 20.49 7.13 5.97
CA GLU A 27 21.47 8.20 6.09
C GLU A 27 21.14 9.14 7.24
N LEU A 28 22.17 9.77 7.82
CA LEU A 28 21.97 10.80 8.82
C LEU A 28 21.36 12.03 8.15
N ASP A 29 20.22 12.46 8.67
CA ASP A 29 19.57 13.68 8.19
C ASP A 29 19.93 14.82 9.15
N GLU A 30 20.84 15.69 8.73
CA GLU A 30 21.24 16.86 9.55
C GLU A 30 20.18 17.99 9.51
N GLY A 31 19.05 17.81 8.80
CA GLY A 31 18.26 18.92 8.25
C GLY A 31 16.78 19.04 8.61
N VAL A 32 16.16 18.18 9.43
CA VAL A 32 14.76 18.40 9.84
C VAL A 32 14.68 19.34 11.04
N ALA A 33 14.72 20.65 10.73
CA ALA A 33 14.33 21.72 11.64
C ALA A 33 12.81 21.72 11.82
N GLU A 34 12.33 20.90 12.74
CA GLU A 34 11.28 21.15 13.74
C GLU A 34 11.19 19.85 14.55
N PRO A 35 11.34 19.86 15.88
CA PRO A 35 11.14 18.66 16.67
C PRO A 35 9.70 18.18 16.45
N LEU A 36 9.52 17.04 15.76
CA LEU A 36 8.28 16.29 15.82
C LEU A 36 7.94 16.17 17.31
N ARG A 37 6.76 16.68 17.70
CA ARG A 37 6.35 16.74 19.11
C ARG A 37 6.37 15.32 19.69
N GLY A 38 7.41 15.02 20.47
CA GLY A 38 7.67 13.73 21.10
C GLY A 38 9.12 13.34 20.82
N VAL A 39 10.09 13.69 21.65
CA VAL A 39 10.14 13.43 23.10
C VAL A 39 10.69 14.67 23.81
N ALA A 40 9.87 15.37 24.59
CA ALA A 40 10.35 16.44 25.46
C ALA A 40 11.34 15.85 26.48
N GLY A 41 12.63 16.21 26.39
CA GLY A 41 13.66 15.86 27.37
C GLY A 41 14.76 14.87 26.94
N CYS A 42 14.92 14.59 25.64
CA CYS A 42 16.06 13.79 25.17
C CYS A 42 17.14 14.68 24.52
N ASP A 43 18.28 14.85 25.21
CA ASP A 43 19.47 15.57 24.70
C ASP A 43 20.21 14.78 23.59
N HIS A 44 19.72 13.59 23.24
CA HIS A 44 20.34 12.66 22.29
C HIS A 44 19.31 12.12 21.30
N ALA A 45 18.88 12.98 20.36
CA ALA A 45 18.05 12.58 19.22
C ALA A 45 18.90 12.43 17.95
N LEU A 46 18.58 11.43 17.14
CA LEU A 46 19.20 11.19 15.83
C LEU A 46 18.11 11.15 14.77
N TRP A 47 18.28 11.95 13.73
CA TRP A 47 17.42 11.93 12.55
C TRP A 47 18.05 11.03 11.49
N VAL A 48 17.26 10.07 11.01
CA VAL A 48 17.70 9.11 10.00
C VAL A 48 16.70 9.13 8.85
N GLY A 49 17.17 9.52 7.68
CA GLY A 49 16.43 9.39 6.42
C GLY A 49 16.48 7.94 5.95
N LEU A 50 15.32 7.37 5.61
CA LEU A 50 15.21 6.01 5.08
C LEU A 50 14.65 6.07 3.66
N THR A 51 15.38 5.50 2.71
CA THR A 51 15.00 5.49 1.28
C THR A 51 14.77 4.06 0.82
N ALA A 52 13.54 3.78 0.37
CA ALA A 52 13.18 2.51 -0.25
C ALA A 52 13.58 2.49 -1.73
N PRO A 53 13.98 1.34 -2.29
CA PRO A 53 14.16 1.20 -3.73
C PRO A 53 12.80 1.25 -4.46
N PRO A 54 12.75 1.69 -5.73
CA PRO A 54 11.53 1.70 -6.54
C PRO A 54 10.89 0.32 -6.75
N THR A 55 11.66 -0.75 -6.54
CA THR A 55 11.21 -2.15 -6.67
C THR A 55 10.83 -2.80 -5.34
N ALA A 56 10.79 -2.02 -4.25
CA ALA A 56 10.40 -2.53 -2.93
C ALA A 56 9.00 -3.16 -2.99
N PRO A 57 8.79 -4.37 -2.44
CA PRO A 57 7.45 -4.93 -2.37
C PRO A 57 6.49 -4.03 -1.57
N ILE A 58 5.30 -3.74 -2.11
CA ILE A 58 4.32 -2.93 -1.36
C ILE A 58 3.75 -3.69 -0.16
N GLY A 59 3.27 -2.95 0.83
CA GLY A 59 2.56 -3.47 2.00
C GLY A 59 3.10 -2.92 3.31
N ARG A 60 2.60 -3.51 4.41
CA ARG A 60 3.01 -3.14 5.77
C ARG A 60 4.33 -3.80 6.16
N TYR A 61 5.30 -2.97 6.54
CA TYR A 61 6.60 -3.35 7.08
C TYR A 61 6.64 -3.06 8.57
N ARG A 62 7.25 -3.98 9.32
CA ARG A 62 7.56 -3.78 10.72
C ARG A 62 8.97 -3.21 10.84
N LEU A 63 9.12 -2.09 11.53
CA LEU A 63 10.39 -1.41 11.73
C LEU A 63 10.94 -1.70 13.13
N SER A 64 12.23 -1.97 13.21
CA SER A 64 12.97 -2.13 14.48
C SER A 64 14.38 -1.60 14.29
N ILE A 65 14.89 -0.89 15.30
CA ILE A 65 16.25 -0.36 15.31
C ILE A 65 17.15 -1.35 16.05
N ARG A 66 18.28 -1.68 15.43
CA ARG A 66 19.34 -2.48 16.05
C ARG A 66 20.57 -1.63 16.28
N THR A 67 21.13 -1.71 17.48
CA THR A 67 22.37 -1.03 17.85
C THR A 67 23.42 -2.08 18.20
N ARG A 68 24.68 -1.78 17.86
CA ARG A 68 25.83 -2.60 18.22
C ARG A 68 26.87 -1.70 18.88
N THR A 69 27.21 -2.02 20.13
CA THR A 69 28.23 -1.32 20.91
C THR A 69 29.25 -2.33 21.44
N GLU A 70 30.30 -1.86 22.11
CA GLU A 70 31.25 -2.74 22.80
C GLU A 70 30.57 -3.63 23.86
N ALA A 71 29.44 -3.20 24.42
CA ALA A 71 28.68 -3.95 25.41
C ALA A 71 27.78 -5.05 24.81
N GLY A 72 27.62 -5.09 23.48
CA GLY A 72 26.84 -6.10 22.77
C GLY A 72 25.87 -5.53 21.74
N GLU A 73 24.94 -6.39 21.29
CA GLU A 73 23.88 -6.04 20.35
C GLU A 73 22.54 -5.89 21.07
N PHE A 74 21.79 -4.85 20.70
CA PHE A 74 20.43 -4.62 21.16
C PHE A 74 19.52 -4.43 19.96
N ALA A 75 18.30 -4.97 20.04
CA ALA A 75 17.26 -4.76 19.06
C ALA A 75 16.01 -4.24 19.79
N ALA A 76 15.50 -3.09 19.37
CA ALA A 76 14.23 -2.58 19.87
C ALA A 76 13.11 -3.55 19.51
N PRO A 77 12.11 -3.75 20.39
CA PRO A 77 10.95 -4.57 20.06
C PRO A 77 10.21 -3.99 18.84
N PHE A 78 9.48 -4.85 18.14
CA PHE A 78 8.56 -4.40 17.10
C PHE A 78 7.30 -3.84 17.76
N GLU A 79 7.15 -2.51 17.69
CA GLU A 79 5.95 -1.80 18.13
C GLU A 79 5.07 -1.53 16.91
N PRO A 80 3.77 -1.90 16.91
CA PRO A 80 2.88 -1.66 15.78
C PRO A 80 2.74 -0.18 15.39
N GLU A 81 2.97 0.74 16.33
CA GLU A 81 2.96 2.19 16.10
C GLU A 81 4.10 2.66 15.18
N ASN A 82 5.16 1.85 15.05
CA ASN A 82 6.32 2.12 14.20
C ASN A 82 6.22 1.41 12.83
N ASP A 83 5.14 0.67 12.57
CA ASP A 83 4.94 0.02 11.29
C ASP A 83 4.76 1.08 10.19
N VAL A 84 5.39 0.85 9.05
CA VAL A 84 5.30 1.73 7.87
C VAL A 84 4.63 0.98 6.73
N VAL A 85 3.83 1.69 5.93
CA VAL A 85 3.26 1.14 4.71
C VAL A 85 4.00 1.71 3.52
N VAL A 86 4.57 0.82 2.70
CA VAL A 86 5.18 1.18 1.41
C VAL A 86 4.16 0.91 0.32
N LEU A 87 3.94 1.90 -0.54
CA LEU A 87 3.08 1.83 -1.72
C LEU A 87 3.91 1.98 -2.99
N PHE A 88 3.30 1.70 -4.13
CA PHE A 88 3.85 2.10 -5.42
C PHE A 88 4.02 3.61 -5.49
N ASN A 89 5.05 4.09 -6.19
CA ASN A 89 5.37 5.50 -6.28
C ASN A 89 5.31 6.02 -7.73
N PRO A 90 4.15 6.50 -8.19
CA PRO A 90 3.99 6.96 -9.56
C PRO A 90 4.67 8.32 -9.84
N TRP A 91 5.27 8.96 -8.82
CA TRP A 91 6.14 10.15 -8.98
C TRP A 91 7.61 9.80 -9.22
N CYS A 92 8.02 8.55 -9.01
CA CYS A 92 9.41 8.12 -9.15
C CYS A 92 9.66 7.59 -10.57
N GLU A 93 10.54 8.22 -11.33
CA GLU A 93 10.90 7.82 -12.71
C GLU A 93 11.41 6.38 -12.85
N GLU A 94 11.98 5.84 -11.77
CA GLU A 94 12.50 4.47 -11.72
C GLU A 94 11.45 3.44 -11.29
N ASP A 95 10.26 3.88 -10.85
CA ASP A 95 9.16 2.96 -10.51
C ASP A 95 8.42 2.54 -11.78
N SER A 96 8.08 1.25 -11.85
CA SER A 96 7.29 0.66 -12.93
C SER A 96 5.92 1.32 -13.17
N VAL A 97 5.36 2.02 -12.18
CA VAL A 97 4.09 2.75 -12.29
C VAL A 97 4.25 4.25 -12.53
N TYR A 98 5.47 4.72 -12.85
CA TYR A 98 5.74 6.12 -13.11
C TYR A 98 4.80 6.72 -14.15
N MET A 99 4.33 7.94 -13.88
CA MET A 99 3.61 8.76 -14.87
C MET A 99 4.36 10.06 -15.13
N GLU A 100 4.81 10.24 -16.37
CA GLU A 100 5.56 11.44 -16.81
C GLU A 100 4.78 12.73 -16.57
N LYS A 101 3.49 12.73 -16.90
CA LYS A 101 2.62 13.88 -16.70
C LYS A 101 2.06 13.90 -15.29
N THR A 102 2.79 14.55 -14.38
CA THR A 102 2.43 14.65 -12.96
C THR A 102 1.04 15.27 -12.70
N SER A 103 0.52 16.10 -13.60
CA SER A 103 -0.83 16.65 -13.48
C SER A 103 -1.93 15.60 -13.66
N ASP A 104 -1.65 14.48 -14.33
CA ASP A 104 -2.60 13.37 -14.49
C ASP A 104 -2.70 12.52 -13.21
N LEU A 105 -1.71 12.58 -12.32
CA LEU A 105 -1.74 11.89 -11.01
C LEU A 105 -2.84 12.42 -10.10
N SER A 106 -3.20 13.70 -10.26
CA SER A 106 -4.36 14.29 -9.58
C SER A 106 -5.65 13.55 -9.91
N GLU A 107 -5.79 13.03 -11.14
CA GLU A 107 -6.98 12.31 -11.59
C GLU A 107 -6.87 10.80 -11.33
N TYR A 108 -5.76 10.17 -11.72
CA TYR A 108 -5.67 8.71 -11.71
C TYR A 108 -5.23 8.09 -10.37
N VAL A 109 -4.70 8.90 -9.45
CA VAL A 109 -4.20 8.44 -8.15
C VAL A 109 -4.88 9.15 -6.99
N LEU A 110 -4.95 10.48 -7.04
CA LEU A 110 -5.43 11.29 -5.93
C LEU A 110 -6.93 11.60 -5.97
N ASN A 111 -7.60 11.45 -7.11
CA ASN A 111 -9.04 11.67 -7.17
C ASN A 111 -9.79 10.48 -6.57
N GLU A 112 -10.58 10.74 -5.52
CA GLU A 112 -11.39 9.74 -4.82
C GLU A 112 -12.84 9.64 -5.34
N SER A 113 -13.20 10.47 -6.33
CA SER A 113 -14.54 10.54 -6.90
C SER A 113 -14.48 10.44 -8.42
N GLY A 114 -15.20 9.46 -8.96
CA GLY A 114 -15.23 9.19 -10.40
C GLY A 114 -16.62 9.24 -11.01
N ARG A 115 -16.64 9.01 -12.33
CA ARG A 115 -17.86 8.85 -13.12
C ARG A 115 -17.80 7.53 -13.88
N ILE A 116 -18.88 6.78 -13.84
CA ILE A 116 -19.05 5.55 -14.62
C ILE A 116 -20.11 5.82 -15.68
N PHE A 117 -19.73 5.66 -16.94
CA PHE A 117 -20.63 5.78 -18.08
C PHE A 117 -21.37 4.46 -18.30
N TYR A 118 -22.66 4.55 -18.62
CA TYR A 118 -23.52 3.39 -18.90
C TYR A 118 -24.65 3.79 -19.87
N GLY A 119 -25.55 2.85 -20.16
CA GLY A 119 -26.64 3.06 -21.12
C GLY A 119 -26.31 2.45 -22.47
N THR A 120 -26.64 3.16 -23.54
CA THR A 120 -26.37 2.74 -24.92
C THR A 120 -25.50 3.77 -25.64
N GLU A 121 -24.99 3.42 -26.82
CA GLU A 121 -24.25 4.38 -27.67
C GLU A 121 -25.08 5.62 -28.02
N GLU A 122 -26.40 5.46 -28.20
CA GLU A 122 -27.33 6.54 -28.51
C GLU A 122 -27.78 7.33 -27.28
N GLN A 123 -27.68 6.73 -26.09
CA GLN A 123 -28.14 7.32 -24.84
C GLN A 123 -27.12 7.01 -23.73
N ILE A 124 -26.05 7.79 -23.73
CA ILE A 124 -25.00 7.73 -22.71
C ILE A 124 -25.53 8.40 -21.44
N ALA A 125 -25.58 7.63 -20.37
CA ALA A 125 -25.81 8.10 -19.02
C ALA A 125 -24.52 8.00 -18.20
N GLU A 126 -24.48 8.73 -17.09
CA GLU A 126 -23.35 8.72 -16.17
C GLU A 126 -23.86 8.60 -14.73
N ARG A 127 -23.05 7.97 -13.89
CA ARG A 127 -23.25 7.97 -12.44
C ARG A 127 -21.98 8.37 -11.73
N ALA A 128 -22.10 9.12 -10.66
CA ALA A 128 -21.01 9.32 -9.73
C ALA A 128 -20.67 7.99 -9.03
N TRP A 129 -19.39 7.82 -8.70
CA TRP A 129 -18.90 6.71 -7.89
C TRP A 129 -17.86 7.21 -6.90
N ASN A 130 -18.07 6.94 -5.62
CA ASN A 130 -17.08 7.20 -4.58
C ASN A 130 -16.05 6.07 -4.54
N TYR A 131 -14.83 6.29 -5.03
CA TYR A 131 -13.73 5.35 -4.88
C TYR A 131 -13.29 5.27 -3.40
N GLY A 132 -13.13 6.44 -2.76
CA GLY A 132 -12.88 6.58 -1.32
C GLY A 132 -11.60 5.88 -0.83
N GLN A 133 -10.54 5.84 -1.63
CA GLN A 133 -9.29 5.12 -1.30
C GLN A 133 -8.58 5.64 -0.04
N PHE A 134 -8.92 6.85 0.43
CA PHE A 134 -8.37 7.46 1.65
C PHE A 134 -9.26 7.30 2.88
N GLU A 135 -10.44 6.67 2.73
CA GLU A 135 -11.32 6.40 3.87
C GLU A 135 -10.70 5.36 4.83
N PRO A 136 -10.93 5.48 6.15
CA PRO A 136 -10.37 4.56 7.13
C PRO A 136 -10.70 3.10 6.83
N GLY A 137 -9.68 2.23 6.84
CA GLY A 137 -9.83 0.79 6.63
C GLY A 137 -9.78 0.34 5.17
N VAL A 138 -9.91 1.25 4.19
CA VAL A 138 -9.86 0.87 2.76
C VAL A 138 -8.48 0.35 2.35
N LEU A 139 -7.41 1.01 2.82
CA LEU A 139 -6.04 0.53 2.59
C LEU A 139 -5.80 -0.83 3.24
N GLU A 140 -6.24 -1.02 4.48
CA GLU A 140 -6.17 -2.30 5.19
C GLU A 140 -6.94 -3.40 4.46
N ALA A 141 -8.15 -3.11 3.95
CA ALA A 141 -8.94 -4.03 3.16
C ALA A 141 -8.23 -4.43 1.86
N CYS A 142 -7.63 -3.47 1.15
CA CYS A 142 -6.82 -3.73 -0.05
C CYS A 142 -5.62 -4.66 0.25
N LEU A 143 -4.88 -4.40 1.33
CA LEU A 143 -3.77 -5.28 1.74
C LEU A 143 -4.27 -6.66 2.18
N PHE A 144 -5.41 -6.72 2.88
CA PHE A 144 -6.06 -7.97 3.28
C PHE A 144 -6.48 -8.81 2.08
N ILE A 145 -6.97 -8.20 0.99
CA ILE A 145 -7.32 -8.91 -0.24
C ILE A 145 -6.09 -9.66 -0.81
N LEU A 146 -4.92 -9.01 -0.83
CA LEU A 146 -3.67 -9.65 -1.29
C LEU A 146 -3.24 -10.80 -0.38
N ASP A 147 -3.40 -10.63 0.94
CA ASP A 147 -3.13 -11.68 1.93
C ASP A 147 -4.09 -12.85 1.81
N ARG A 148 -5.39 -12.56 1.62
CA ARG A 148 -6.46 -13.56 1.49
C ARG A 148 -6.26 -14.44 0.27
N ARG A 149 -5.77 -13.88 -0.84
CA ARG A 149 -5.39 -14.68 -2.02
C ARG A 149 -4.16 -15.56 -1.80
N GLY A 150 -3.38 -15.26 -0.76
CA GLY A 150 -2.07 -15.89 -0.53
C GLY A 150 -0.99 -15.36 -1.46
N MET A 151 -1.10 -14.12 -1.93
CA MET A 151 -0.08 -13.53 -2.82
C MET A 151 1.27 -13.46 -2.08
N PRO A 152 2.34 -14.07 -2.62
CA PRO A 152 3.67 -14.00 -2.02
C PRO A 152 4.11 -12.55 -1.84
N HIS A 153 4.55 -12.18 -0.63
CA HIS A 153 4.91 -10.79 -0.32
C HIS A 153 6.04 -10.28 -1.21
N SER A 154 7.00 -11.13 -1.59
CA SER A 154 8.10 -10.77 -2.49
C SER A 154 7.66 -10.43 -3.92
N ALA A 155 6.45 -10.85 -4.33
CA ALA A 155 5.90 -10.55 -5.65
C ALA A 155 5.06 -9.27 -5.66
N ARG A 156 4.87 -8.61 -4.51
CA ARG A 156 4.02 -7.41 -4.41
C ARG A 156 4.67 -6.14 -4.99
N GLY A 157 5.96 -6.19 -5.33
CA GLY A 157 6.62 -5.09 -6.04
C GLY A 157 6.33 -5.04 -7.53
N ASP A 158 5.59 -6.02 -8.07
CA ASP A 158 5.22 -6.09 -9.48
C ASP A 158 3.74 -5.68 -9.67
N PRO A 159 3.45 -4.51 -10.27
CA PRO A 159 2.08 -4.03 -10.45
C PRO A 159 1.26 -4.93 -11.38
N VAL A 160 1.88 -5.66 -12.32
CA VAL A 160 1.17 -6.61 -13.20
C VAL A 160 0.64 -7.79 -12.39
N MET A 161 1.47 -8.30 -11.48
CA MET A 161 1.07 -9.40 -10.59
C MET A 161 0.02 -8.94 -9.57
N VAL A 162 0.16 -7.74 -9.02
CA VAL A 162 -0.85 -7.14 -8.13
C VAL A 162 -2.18 -6.98 -8.86
N ALA A 163 -2.19 -6.39 -10.05
CA ALA A 163 -3.41 -6.20 -10.85
C ALA A 163 -4.10 -7.53 -11.19
N ARG A 164 -3.32 -8.58 -11.51
CA ARG A 164 -3.85 -9.93 -11.76
C ARG A 164 -4.51 -10.54 -10.52
N VAL A 165 -3.92 -10.36 -9.35
CA VAL A 165 -4.49 -10.85 -8.09
C VAL A 165 -5.76 -10.08 -7.73
N VAL A 166 -5.73 -8.75 -7.84
CA VAL A 166 -6.89 -7.91 -7.52
C VAL A 166 -8.05 -8.22 -8.45
N SER A 167 -7.83 -8.38 -9.76
CA SER A 167 -8.92 -8.68 -10.70
C SER A 167 -9.60 -10.02 -10.44
N ALA A 168 -8.85 -11.04 -9.98
CA ALA A 168 -9.42 -12.30 -9.53
C ALA A 168 -10.22 -12.13 -8.24
N MET A 169 -9.68 -11.41 -7.25
CA MET A 169 -10.26 -11.29 -5.92
C MET A 169 -11.46 -10.32 -5.83
N VAL A 170 -11.67 -9.43 -6.80
CA VAL A 170 -12.88 -8.60 -6.81
C VAL A 170 -14.15 -9.47 -6.95
N ASN A 171 -14.04 -10.61 -7.62
CA ASN A 171 -15.14 -11.55 -7.82
C ASN A 171 -15.06 -12.73 -6.85
N SER A 172 -16.21 -13.17 -6.33
CA SER A 172 -16.29 -14.26 -5.35
C SER A 172 -16.21 -15.66 -5.95
N LEU A 173 -16.40 -15.81 -7.27
CA LEU A 173 -16.25 -17.11 -7.91
C LEU A 173 -14.80 -17.59 -7.75
N ASP A 174 -14.65 -18.88 -7.47
CA ASP A 174 -13.38 -19.60 -7.27
C ASP A 174 -12.62 -19.27 -5.98
N ASP A 175 -12.31 -18.00 -5.73
CA ASP A 175 -11.34 -17.58 -4.70
C ASP A 175 -11.98 -16.96 -3.44
N SER A 176 -13.32 -16.99 -3.31
CA SER A 176 -14.05 -16.32 -2.21
C SER A 176 -13.68 -14.84 -2.06
N GLY A 177 -13.56 -14.16 -3.20
CA GLY A 177 -13.35 -12.73 -3.33
C GLY A 177 -14.51 -11.86 -2.87
N VAL A 178 -14.42 -10.56 -3.16
CA VAL A 178 -15.20 -9.50 -2.51
C VAL A 178 -16.69 -9.53 -2.88
N LEU A 179 -17.02 -9.56 -4.18
CA LEU A 179 -18.40 -9.40 -4.67
C LEU A 179 -19.00 -10.69 -5.21
N VAL A 180 -20.26 -10.94 -4.87
CA VAL A 180 -21.10 -11.98 -5.48
C VAL A 180 -21.91 -11.38 -6.61
N GLY A 181 -21.60 -11.76 -7.85
CA GLY A 181 -22.34 -11.33 -9.02
C GLY A 181 -23.74 -11.95 -9.07
N ASN A 182 -24.77 -11.13 -9.26
CA ASN A 182 -26.15 -11.56 -9.42
C ASN A 182 -26.85 -10.68 -10.46
N TRP A 183 -27.37 -11.30 -11.52
CA TRP A 183 -28.12 -10.66 -12.61
C TRP A 183 -29.54 -11.22 -12.75
N THR A 184 -30.04 -11.94 -11.74
CA THR A 184 -31.36 -12.60 -11.78
C THR A 184 -32.52 -11.62 -11.63
N GLY A 185 -32.27 -10.43 -11.08
CA GLY A 185 -33.30 -9.44 -10.73
C GLY A 185 -33.89 -9.62 -9.33
N ASP A 186 -33.62 -10.74 -8.65
CA ASP A 186 -33.94 -10.94 -7.23
C ASP A 186 -32.69 -10.73 -6.37
N TYR A 187 -32.74 -9.68 -5.55
CA TYR A 187 -31.67 -9.29 -4.64
C TYR A 187 -32.10 -9.39 -3.17
N SER A 188 -33.13 -10.18 -2.85
CA SER A 188 -33.68 -10.29 -1.49
C SER A 188 -32.67 -10.69 -0.41
N GLN A 189 -31.56 -11.34 -0.79
CA GLN A 189 -30.48 -11.77 0.11
C GLN A 189 -29.23 -10.86 0.04
N GLY A 190 -29.35 -9.67 -0.55
CA GLY A 190 -28.22 -8.76 -0.67
C GLY A 190 -28.63 -7.35 -1.04
N THR A 191 -27.69 -6.60 -1.59
CA THR A 191 -27.93 -5.23 -2.08
C THR A 191 -28.09 -5.27 -3.59
N ASN A 192 -29.12 -4.61 -4.11
CA ASN A 192 -29.29 -4.41 -5.55
C ASN A 192 -28.00 -3.76 -6.12
N PRO A 193 -27.38 -4.31 -7.19
CA PRO A 193 -26.15 -3.78 -7.76
C PRO A 193 -26.22 -2.28 -8.12
N SER A 194 -27.40 -1.79 -8.51
CA SER A 194 -27.62 -0.38 -8.86
C SER A 194 -27.75 0.55 -7.64
N ALA A 195 -27.90 0.01 -6.42
CA ALA A 195 -28.08 0.80 -5.20
C ALA A 195 -26.75 1.21 -4.54
N TRP A 196 -25.65 0.51 -4.85
CA TRP A 196 -24.31 0.94 -4.42
C TRP A 196 -24.00 2.33 -4.96
N ALA A 197 -23.22 3.13 -4.24
CA ALA A 197 -22.78 4.48 -4.67
C ALA A 197 -21.25 4.65 -4.64
N GLY A 198 -20.52 3.62 -4.22
CA GLY A 198 -19.08 3.68 -4.01
C GLY A 198 -18.50 2.38 -3.51
N SER A 199 -17.17 2.32 -3.43
CA SER A 199 -16.41 1.14 -3.01
C SER A 199 -16.31 0.99 -1.50
N VAL A 200 -16.40 2.09 -0.74
CA VAL A 200 -16.17 2.11 0.72
C VAL A 200 -17.19 1.26 1.48
N GLY A 201 -18.47 1.25 1.08
CA GLY A 201 -19.48 0.42 1.74
C GLY A 201 -19.42 -1.06 1.35
N ILE A 202 -18.60 -1.41 0.37
CA ILE A 202 -18.40 -2.78 -0.12
C ILE A 202 -17.19 -3.43 0.58
N LEU A 203 -16.12 -2.66 0.75
CA LEU A 203 -14.88 -3.06 1.42
C LEU A 203 -15.02 -2.99 2.95
#